data_AF-A0A6A5AL44-F1
#
_entry.id   AF-A0A6A5AL44-F1
#
_cell.length_a   1.000
_cell.length_b   1.000
_cell.length_c   1.000
_cell.angle_alpha   90.00
_cell.angle_beta   90.00
_cell.angle_gamma   90.00
#
_symmetry.space_group_name_H-M   'P 1'
#
loop_
_entity.id
_entity.type
_entity.pdbx_description
1 polymer ?
#
loop_
_entity_poly.entity_id
_entity_poly.type
_entity_poly.pdbx_seq_one_letter_code
_entity_poly.pdbx_strand_id
1 'polypeptide(L)'
;MAANPRFHRLAALLQDHTLNQFVAALEGLHHPEIRLKEALRYLSDVVDDKKPKAQLASIVSTTLSAVFDDRTRVLGNQVGAYNRQWLAQHRKHIEAMLGKDVTKAALQSARGWLSQTFQVMPGKYGIDRHWKAKLADFSDWLAQLDPVKTRIELPGQYTKHWGKPEPATHTYILSCEPQLMVLPSKQLPKRLVLHASDERTYMYLVK
;
A
#
# COMPACT_ATOMS: atom_id res chain seq x y z
N MET A 1 1.40 -6.02 -28.24
CA MET A 1 0.86 -7.40 -28.15
C MET A 1 -0.63 -7.29 -27.90
N ALA A 2 -1.48 -7.76 -28.82
CA ALA A 2 -2.93 -7.79 -28.59
C ALA A 2 -3.19 -8.72 -27.40
N ALA A 3 -3.76 -8.17 -26.33
CA ALA A 3 -4.03 -8.95 -25.12
C ALA A 3 -5.09 -10.02 -25.43
N ASN A 4 -4.80 -11.25 -25.01
CA ASN A 4 -5.65 -12.41 -25.30
C ASN A 4 -7.09 -12.14 -24.80
N PRO A 5 -8.13 -12.26 -25.65
CA PRO A 5 -9.50 -11.93 -25.28
C PRO A 5 -10.01 -12.71 -24.05
N ARG A 6 -9.46 -13.91 -23.80
CA ARG A 6 -9.78 -14.67 -22.58
C ARG A 6 -9.28 -13.98 -21.31
N PHE A 7 -8.11 -13.34 -21.34
CA PHE A 7 -7.61 -12.57 -20.20
C PHE A 7 -8.41 -11.29 -20.00
N HIS A 8 -8.91 -10.64 -21.06
CA HIS A 8 -9.81 -9.51 -20.92
C HIS A 8 -11.12 -9.89 -20.23
N ARG A 9 -11.74 -11.00 -20.64
CA ARG A 9 -12.96 -11.50 -20.00
C ARG A 9 -12.71 -11.86 -18.54
N LEU A 10 -11.62 -12.58 -18.24
CA LEU A 10 -11.28 -12.95 -16.87
C LEU A 10 -11.04 -11.71 -16.00
N ALA A 11 -10.26 -10.74 -16.50
CA ALA A 11 -10.01 -9.49 -15.78
C ALA A 11 -11.31 -8.75 -15.47
N ALA A 12 -12.24 -8.68 -16.43
CA ALA A 12 -13.56 -8.07 -16.22
C ALA A 12 -14.38 -8.80 -15.15
N LEU A 13 -14.35 -10.15 -15.14
CA LEU A 13 -15.06 -10.96 -14.15
C LEU A 13 -14.47 -10.88 -12.74
N LEU A 14 -13.17 -10.57 -12.63
CA LEU A 14 -12.47 -10.42 -11.36
C LEU A 14 -12.51 -8.98 -10.82
N GLN A 15 -13.15 -8.04 -11.51
CA GLN A 15 -13.28 -6.68 -11.00
C GLN A 15 -14.24 -6.65 -9.81
N ASP A 16 -13.67 -6.39 -8.63
CA ASP A 16 -14.41 -6.17 -7.40
C ASP A 16 -13.91 -4.87 -6.75
N HIS A 17 -14.79 -3.88 -6.68
CA HIS A 17 -14.43 -2.57 -6.12
C HIS A 17 -14.03 -2.67 -4.64
N THR A 18 -14.76 -3.47 -3.87
CA THR A 18 -14.55 -3.65 -2.44
C THR A 18 -13.23 -4.36 -2.16
N LEU A 19 -12.90 -5.40 -2.94
CA LEU A 19 -11.58 -6.05 -2.84
C LEU A 19 -10.44 -5.13 -3.29
N ASN A 20 -10.66 -4.31 -4.33
CA ASN A 20 -9.67 -3.30 -4.74
C ASN A 20 -9.43 -2.26 -3.64
N GLN A 21 -10.48 -1.81 -2.95
CA GLN A 21 -10.35 -0.95 -1.78
C GLN A 21 -9.60 -1.66 -0.65
N PHE A 22 -9.93 -2.91 -0.35
CA PHE A 22 -9.22 -3.68 0.67
C PHE A 22 -7.71 -3.81 0.37
N VAL A 23 -7.34 -4.14 -0.88
CA VAL A 23 -5.94 -4.21 -1.32
C VAL A 23 -5.27 -2.85 -1.18
N ALA A 24 -5.88 -1.77 -1.71
CA ALA A 24 -5.34 -0.42 -1.61
C ALA A 24 -5.16 0.03 -0.14
N ALA A 25 -6.05 -0.40 0.74
CA ALA A 25 -6.01 -0.08 2.16
C ALA A 25 -4.88 -0.82 2.88
N LEU A 26 -4.64 -2.10 2.54
CA LEU A 26 -3.49 -2.87 3.03
C LEU A 26 -2.16 -2.29 2.52
N GLU A 27 -2.06 -1.90 1.26
CA GLU A 27 -0.89 -1.18 0.72
C GLU A 27 -0.70 0.20 1.38
N GLY A 28 -1.80 0.80 1.84
CA GLY A 28 -1.84 2.03 2.62
C GLY A 28 -1.13 1.91 3.97
N LEU A 29 -1.03 0.69 4.52
CA LEU A 29 -0.35 0.42 5.79
C LEU A 29 1.17 0.61 5.69
N HIS A 30 1.75 0.60 4.50
CA HIS A 30 3.16 0.94 4.32
C HIS A 30 3.41 2.43 4.48
N HIS A 31 4.50 2.76 5.17
CA HIS A 31 4.93 4.15 5.31
C HIS A 31 5.18 4.76 3.92
N PRO A 32 4.64 5.97 3.63
CA PRO A 32 4.85 6.65 2.35
C PRO A 32 6.33 6.85 2.03
N GLU A 33 7.17 7.08 3.04
CA GLU A 33 8.61 7.21 2.90
C GLU A 33 9.25 5.94 2.34
N ILE A 34 8.80 4.77 2.81
CA ILE A 34 9.27 3.47 2.34
C ILE A 34 8.81 3.22 0.90
N ARG A 35 7.54 3.53 0.59
CA ARG A 35 7.03 3.44 -0.80
C ARG A 35 7.82 4.33 -1.76
N LEU A 36 8.11 5.56 -1.35
CA LEU A 36 8.95 6.47 -2.13
C LEU A 36 10.37 5.92 -2.30
N LYS A 37 10.97 5.37 -1.24
CA LYS A 37 12.31 4.77 -1.29
C LYS A 37 12.39 3.66 -2.35
N GLU A 38 11.41 2.76 -2.36
CA GLU A 38 11.35 1.66 -3.33
C GLU A 38 11.09 2.18 -4.76
N ALA A 39 10.22 3.18 -4.92
CA ALA A 39 10.03 3.85 -6.20
C ALA A 39 11.33 4.48 -6.72
N LEU A 40 12.07 5.20 -5.89
CA LEU A 40 13.36 5.80 -6.27
C LEU A 40 14.41 4.75 -6.62
N ARG A 41 14.41 3.60 -5.94
CA ARG A 41 15.27 2.46 -6.27
C ARG A 41 14.94 1.94 -7.67
N TYR A 42 13.68 1.60 -7.91
CA TYR A 42 13.21 1.13 -9.22
C TYR A 42 13.52 2.12 -10.35
N LEU A 43 13.25 3.42 -10.14
CA LEU A 43 13.55 4.44 -11.15
C LEU A 43 15.05 4.60 -11.42
N SER A 44 15.91 4.34 -10.42
CA SER A 44 17.37 4.36 -10.62
C SER A 44 17.77 3.26 -11.61
N ASP A 45 17.24 2.05 -11.42
CA ASP A 45 17.51 0.90 -12.28
C ASP A 45 17.00 1.16 -13.72
N VAL A 46 15.79 1.72 -13.85
CA VAL A 46 15.18 2.04 -15.15
C VAL A 46 15.94 3.13 -15.91
N VAL A 47 16.47 4.14 -15.22
CA VAL A 47 17.29 5.20 -15.85
C VAL A 47 18.61 4.63 -16.35
N ASP A 48 19.19 3.65 -15.65
CA ASP A 48 20.43 2.99 -16.05
C ASP A 48 20.23 2.08 -17.29
N ASP A 49 19.02 1.57 -17.54
CA ASP A 49 18.65 0.75 -18.71
C ASP A 49 18.64 1.51 -20.06
N LYS A 50 18.87 2.84 -20.08
CA LYS A 50 18.91 3.70 -21.30
C LYS A 50 17.69 3.55 -22.24
N LYS A 51 16.49 3.36 -21.67
CA LYS A 51 15.23 3.27 -22.44
C LYS A 51 14.95 4.58 -23.22
N PRO A 52 14.16 4.53 -24.31
CA PRO A 52 13.73 5.73 -25.03
C PRO A 52 13.08 6.76 -24.09
N LYS A 53 13.36 8.05 -24.29
CA LYS A 53 12.88 9.14 -23.40
C LYS A 53 11.38 9.11 -23.13
N ALA A 54 10.57 8.86 -24.16
CA ALA A 54 9.11 8.79 -24.03
C ALA A 54 8.66 7.62 -23.12
N GLN A 55 9.32 6.47 -23.23
CA GLN A 55 9.03 5.31 -22.39
C GLN A 55 9.47 5.55 -20.94
N LEU A 56 10.63 6.19 -20.74
CA LEU A 56 11.11 6.58 -19.42
C LEU A 56 10.15 7.55 -18.73
N ALA A 57 9.67 8.58 -19.44
CA ALA A 57 8.70 9.54 -18.92
C ALA A 57 7.40 8.87 -18.47
N SER A 58 6.89 7.91 -19.26
CA SER A 58 5.72 7.12 -18.89
C SER A 58 5.96 6.28 -17.63
N ILE A 59 7.10 5.58 -17.54
CA ILE A 59 7.43 4.75 -16.36
C ILE A 59 7.54 5.61 -15.10
N VAL A 60 8.22 6.75 -15.19
CA VAL A 60 8.34 7.72 -14.09
C VAL A 60 6.96 8.18 -13.63
N SER A 61 6.11 8.63 -14.56
CA SER A 61 4.78 9.13 -14.24
C SER A 61 3.91 8.06 -13.57
N THR A 62 3.89 6.84 -14.11
CA THR A 62 3.15 5.72 -13.52
C THR A 62 3.68 5.36 -12.13
N THR A 63 5.01 5.34 -11.95
CA THR A 63 5.62 5.00 -10.66
C THR A 63 5.29 6.05 -9.60
N LEU A 64 5.36 7.35 -9.92
CA LEU A 64 5.00 8.41 -8.99
C LEU A 64 3.51 8.43 -8.69
N SER A 65 2.66 8.15 -9.69
CA SER A 65 1.21 7.95 -9.48
C SER A 65 0.94 6.83 -8.47
N ALA A 66 1.66 5.71 -8.53
CA ALA A 66 1.51 4.62 -7.55
C ALA A 66 1.92 5.02 -6.12
N VAL A 67 2.84 5.98 -5.97
CA VAL A 67 3.24 6.50 -4.65
C VAL A 67 2.25 7.55 -4.13
N PHE A 68 1.69 8.39 -5.00
CA PHE A 68 0.92 9.57 -4.56
C PHE A 68 -0.58 9.43 -4.69
N ASP A 69 -1.06 8.80 -5.77
CA ASP A 69 -2.42 8.99 -6.25
C ASP A 69 -3.27 7.72 -6.27
N ASP A 70 -2.68 6.55 -6.59
CA ASP A 70 -3.46 5.35 -6.88
C ASP A 70 -4.38 4.93 -5.72
N ARG A 71 -3.88 4.98 -4.48
CA ARG A 71 -4.71 4.70 -3.28
C ARG A 71 -5.81 5.74 -3.09
N THR A 72 -5.51 7.02 -3.30
CA THR A 72 -6.50 8.12 -3.16
C THR A 72 -7.59 8.03 -4.23
N ARG A 73 -7.27 7.51 -5.42
CA ARG A 73 -8.29 7.25 -6.47
C ARG A 73 -9.27 6.14 -6.08
N VAL A 74 -8.81 5.14 -5.35
CA VAL A 74 -9.61 3.98 -4.94
C VAL A 74 -10.36 4.21 -3.63
N LEU A 75 -9.68 4.81 -2.64
CA LEU A 75 -10.18 5.01 -1.27
C LEU A 75 -10.70 6.43 -1.01
N GLY A 76 -10.50 7.36 -1.94
CA GLY A 76 -10.79 8.78 -1.71
C GLY A 76 -10.03 9.31 -0.49
N ASN A 77 -10.75 9.95 0.42
CA ASN A 77 -10.18 10.51 1.64
C ASN A 77 -9.84 9.45 2.70
N GLN A 78 -10.16 8.17 2.50
CA GLN A 78 -10.01 7.12 3.53
C GLN A 78 -8.62 6.44 3.57
N VAL A 79 -7.61 7.05 2.93
CA VAL A 79 -6.22 6.56 2.90
C VAL A 79 -5.46 6.68 4.23
N GLY A 80 -6.07 7.24 5.27
CA GLY A 80 -5.45 7.46 6.58
C GLY A 80 -4.81 8.83 6.77
N ALA A 81 -4.91 9.37 7.98
CA ALA A 81 -4.49 10.74 8.31
C ALA A 81 -3.00 11.00 8.05
N TYR A 82 -2.11 10.08 8.42
CA TYR A 82 -0.68 10.18 8.20
C TYR A 82 -0.33 10.22 6.72
N ASN A 83 -0.92 9.32 5.93
CA ASN A 83 -0.71 9.27 4.48
C ASN A 83 -1.13 10.60 3.81
N ARG A 84 -2.30 11.15 4.19
CA ARG A 84 -2.76 12.44 3.66
C ARG A 84 -1.83 13.60 4.04
N GLN A 85 -1.45 13.68 5.30
CA GLN A 85 -0.59 14.75 5.82
C GLN A 85 0.79 14.73 5.16
N TRP A 86 1.40 13.54 5.08
CA TRP A 86 2.70 13.36 4.42
C TRP A 86 2.65 13.79 2.96
N LEU A 87 1.61 13.37 2.22
CA LEU A 87 1.47 13.74 0.83
C LEU A 87 1.31 15.26 0.66
N ALA A 88 0.44 15.88 1.46
CA ALA A 88 0.23 17.32 1.42
C ALA A 88 1.51 18.11 1.71
N GLN A 89 2.34 17.63 2.64
CA GLN A 89 3.58 18.26 3.04
C GLN A 89 4.71 18.09 2.01
N HIS A 90 4.85 16.91 1.42
CA HIS A 90 6.06 16.55 0.67
C HIS A 90 5.89 16.48 -0.85
N ARG A 91 4.66 16.35 -1.37
CA ARG A 91 4.42 16.16 -2.81
C ARG A 91 5.12 17.21 -3.68
N LYS A 92 4.86 18.50 -3.42
CA LYS A 92 5.44 19.61 -4.21
C LYS A 92 6.96 19.60 -4.18
N HIS A 93 7.55 19.28 -3.03
CA HIS A 93 9.00 19.24 -2.89
C HIS A 93 9.61 18.08 -3.67
N ILE A 94 8.98 16.89 -3.62
CA ILE A 94 9.45 15.72 -4.37
C ILE A 94 9.30 15.94 -5.88
N GLU A 95 8.15 16.47 -6.33
CA GLU A 95 7.93 16.80 -7.74
C GLU A 95 8.93 17.84 -8.24
N ALA A 96 9.27 18.84 -7.42
CA ALA A 96 10.30 19.84 -7.75
C ALA A 96 11.70 19.22 -7.85
N MET A 97 12.08 18.31 -6.95
CA MET A 97 13.38 17.62 -6.99
C MET A 97 13.53 16.72 -8.21
N LEU A 98 12.46 15.99 -8.56
CA LEU A 98 12.48 15.05 -9.68
C LEU A 98 12.37 15.76 -11.05
N GLY A 99 11.69 16.90 -11.09
CA GLY A 99 11.48 17.67 -12.31
C GLY A 99 10.62 16.93 -13.34
N LYS A 100 10.55 17.49 -14.55
CA LYS A 100 9.85 16.84 -15.69
C LYS A 100 10.69 15.73 -16.34
N ASP A 101 12.00 15.95 -16.41
CA ASP A 101 12.97 14.99 -16.94
C ASP A 101 13.76 14.39 -15.77
N VAL A 102 13.36 13.20 -15.33
CA VAL A 102 14.03 12.52 -14.23
C VAL A 102 15.44 12.09 -14.65
N THR A 103 16.44 12.72 -14.05
CA THR A 103 17.85 12.40 -14.24
C THR A 103 18.40 11.56 -13.09
N LYS A 104 19.52 10.89 -13.32
CA LYS A 104 20.24 10.16 -12.25
C LYS A 104 20.62 11.08 -11.08
N ALA A 105 21.01 12.32 -11.36
CA ALA A 105 21.32 13.32 -10.34
C ALA A 105 20.08 13.69 -9.51
N ALA A 106 18.93 13.90 -10.15
CA ALA A 106 17.66 14.17 -9.47
C ALA A 106 17.25 13.02 -8.54
N LEU A 107 17.37 11.77 -9.01
CA LEU A 107 17.09 10.57 -8.20
C LEU A 107 18.04 10.45 -7.00
N GLN A 108 19.34 10.73 -7.18
CA GLN A 108 20.30 10.72 -6.08
C GLN A 108 19.98 11.81 -5.05
N SER A 109 19.62 13.01 -5.50
CA SER A 109 19.19 14.11 -4.63
C SER A 109 17.94 13.70 -3.80
N ALA A 110 16.91 13.16 -4.45
CA ALA A 110 15.70 12.71 -3.78
C ALA A 110 15.97 11.58 -2.76
N ARG A 111 16.88 10.64 -3.08
CA ARG A 111 17.33 9.58 -2.15
C ARG A 111 18.09 10.15 -0.95
N GLY A 112 18.94 11.15 -1.17
CA GLY A 112 19.67 11.86 -0.12
C GLY A 112 18.71 12.57 0.82
N TRP A 113 17.78 13.36 0.27
CA TRP A 113 16.74 14.05 1.04
C TRP A 113 15.90 13.07 1.88
N LEU A 114 15.47 11.95 1.29
CA LEU A 114 14.67 10.95 1.99
C LEU A 114 15.45 10.32 3.15
N SER A 115 16.74 10.05 2.96
CA SER A 115 17.61 9.48 4.01
C SER A 115 17.87 10.46 5.17
N GLN A 116 17.80 11.77 4.90
CA GLN A 116 17.90 12.81 5.93
C GLN A 116 16.57 13.04 6.67
N THR A 117 15.45 12.91 5.97
CA THR A 117 14.12 13.25 6.50
C THR A 117 13.44 12.05 7.18
N PHE A 118 13.81 10.83 6.81
CA PHE A 118 13.22 9.60 7.32
C PHE A 118 14.26 8.64 7.89
N GLN A 119 14.09 8.28 9.15
CA GLN A 119 14.85 7.23 9.82
C GLN A 119 13.92 6.31 10.60
N VAL A 120 14.20 5.02 10.59
CA VAL A 120 13.43 4.03 11.34
C VAL A 120 13.68 4.25 12.84
N MET A 121 12.74 4.91 13.52
CA MET A 121 12.85 5.19 14.94
C MET A 121 11.47 5.25 15.63
N PRO A 122 11.35 4.74 16.87
CA PRO A 122 10.10 4.80 17.62
C PRO A 122 9.81 6.25 18.05
N GLY A 123 8.53 6.58 18.22
CA GLY A 123 8.08 7.92 18.59
C GLY A 123 8.02 8.94 17.45
N LYS A 124 8.26 8.53 16.19
CA LYS A 124 8.14 9.37 14.99
C LYS A 124 7.31 8.69 13.91
N TYR A 125 6.93 9.44 12.87
CA TYR A 125 6.32 8.92 11.65
C TYR A 125 5.03 8.11 11.91
N GLY A 126 4.19 8.60 12.82
CA GLY A 126 2.95 7.90 13.22
C GLY A 126 3.16 6.65 14.09
N ILE A 127 4.37 6.47 14.62
CA ILE A 127 4.73 5.37 15.53
C ILE A 127 5.01 5.94 16.93
N ASP A 128 4.47 5.32 17.97
CA ASP A 128 4.77 5.67 19.36
C ASP A 128 6.10 5.07 19.86
N ARG A 129 6.44 5.31 21.13
CA ARG A 129 7.68 4.79 21.75
C ARG A 129 7.68 3.28 21.94
N HIS A 130 6.52 2.64 21.85
CA HIS A 130 6.31 1.20 22.02
C HIS A 130 6.12 0.48 20.69
N TRP A 131 6.51 1.11 19.58
CA TRP A 131 6.35 0.57 18.23
C TRP A 131 4.89 0.27 17.87
N LYS A 132 3.97 1.11 18.31
CA LYS A 132 2.56 1.01 17.93
C LYS A 132 2.15 2.21 17.09
N ALA A 133 1.17 1.99 16.21
CA ALA A 133 0.59 3.03 15.37
C ALA A 133 -0.94 2.92 15.42
N LYS A 134 -1.66 4.02 15.18
CA LYS A 134 -3.13 3.95 15.03
C LYS A 134 -3.45 3.47 13.63
N LEU A 135 -4.42 2.57 13.50
CA LEU A 135 -4.87 2.07 12.20
C LEU A 135 -5.37 3.22 11.31
N ALA A 136 -6.18 4.13 11.87
CA ALA A 136 -6.73 5.29 11.17
C ALA A 136 -5.67 6.29 10.66
N ASP A 137 -4.45 6.27 11.22
CA ASP A 137 -3.36 7.08 10.67
C ASP A 137 -2.93 6.55 9.29
N PHE A 138 -3.03 5.24 9.05
CA PHE A 138 -2.60 4.59 7.81
C PHE A 138 -3.73 4.11 6.90
N SER A 139 -4.93 3.90 7.44
CA SER A 139 -6.12 3.51 6.69
C SER A 139 -7.39 3.78 7.50
N ASP A 140 -8.15 4.81 7.13
CA ASP A 140 -9.49 5.02 7.69
C ASP A 140 -10.47 3.96 7.20
N TRP A 141 -10.27 3.47 5.96
CA TRP A 141 -11.13 2.44 5.36
C TRP A 141 -11.11 1.15 6.19
N LEU A 142 -9.94 0.67 6.61
CA LEU A 142 -9.83 -0.51 7.49
C LEU A 142 -10.36 -0.22 8.90
N ALA A 143 -10.14 0.99 9.41
CA ALA A 143 -10.64 1.39 10.72
C ALA A 143 -12.17 1.49 10.79
N GLN A 144 -12.83 1.74 9.65
CA GLN A 144 -14.28 1.89 9.51
C GLN A 144 -14.91 0.72 8.75
N LEU A 145 -14.22 -0.42 8.68
CA LEU A 145 -14.72 -1.61 7.99
C LEU A 145 -16.07 -2.02 8.59
N ASP A 146 -17.09 -2.05 7.74
CA ASP A 146 -18.47 -2.36 8.11
C ASP A 146 -18.86 -3.72 7.49
N PRO A 147 -18.98 -4.79 8.30
CA PRO A 147 -19.26 -6.13 7.78
C PRO A 147 -20.67 -6.29 7.20
N VAL A 148 -21.58 -5.35 7.49
CA VAL A 148 -22.93 -5.34 6.89
C VAL A 148 -22.87 -4.87 5.44
N LYS A 149 -21.98 -3.92 5.13
CA LYS A 149 -21.81 -3.36 3.79
C LYS A 149 -20.77 -4.11 2.96
N THR A 150 -19.75 -4.64 3.63
CA THR A 150 -18.56 -5.21 3.01
C THR A 150 -18.30 -6.59 3.60
N ARG A 151 -18.53 -7.64 2.80
CA ARG A 151 -18.21 -9.02 3.19
C ARG A 151 -16.95 -9.48 2.48
N ILE A 152 -15.85 -9.58 3.22
CA ILE A 152 -14.55 -10.04 2.70
C ILE A 152 -14.18 -11.33 3.41
N GLU A 153 -13.96 -12.40 2.64
CA GLU A 153 -13.44 -13.66 3.18
C GLU A 153 -12.04 -13.47 3.75
N LEU A 154 -11.76 -14.13 4.87
CA LEU A 154 -10.42 -14.17 5.43
C LEU A 154 -9.45 -14.82 4.42
N PRO A 155 -8.34 -14.17 4.02
CA PRO A 155 -7.42 -14.74 3.03
C PRO A 155 -6.74 -16.02 3.52
N GLY A 156 -6.52 -16.97 2.61
CA GLY A 156 -5.77 -18.21 2.87
C GLY A 156 -6.61 -19.46 3.18
N GLN A 157 -7.93 -19.38 3.07
CA GLN A 157 -8.85 -20.50 3.38
C GLN A 157 -8.91 -21.57 2.29
N TYR A 158 -8.64 -21.21 1.03
CA TYR A 158 -8.55 -22.17 -0.09
C TYR A 158 -7.21 -22.93 -0.01
N THR A 159 -7.14 -23.93 0.87
CA THR A 159 -5.94 -24.76 1.07
C THR A 159 -5.88 -25.93 0.09
N LYS A 160 -4.69 -26.47 -0.14
CA LYS A 160 -4.47 -27.65 -1.02
C LYS A 160 -4.93 -28.98 -0.42
N HIS A 161 -5.55 -28.97 0.76
CA HIS A 161 -6.05 -30.20 1.36
C HIS A 161 -7.11 -30.84 0.45
N TRP A 162 -7.17 -32.17 0.45
CA TRP A 162 -7.72 -33.05 -0.59
C TRP A 162 -9.25 -33.02 -0.77
N GLY A 163 -9.92 -31.93 -0.44
CA GLY A 163 -11.38 -31.78 -0.53
C GLY A 163 -11.81 -30.61 -1.41
N LYS A 164 -13.03 -30.70 -1.93
CA LYS A 164 -13.70 -29.54 -2.54
C LYS A 164 -13.88 -28.45 -1.47
N PRO A 165 -13.52 -27.19 -1.73
CA PRO A 165 -13.77 -26.10 -0.78
C PRO A 165 -15.27 -25.90 -0.59
N GLU A 166 -15.67 -25.50 0.61
CA GLU A 166 -17.05 -25.14 0.97
C GLU A 166 -17.12 -23.64 1.32
N PRO A 167 -17.32 -22.73 0.34
CA PRO A 167 -17.31 -21.29 0.58
C PRO A 167 -18.37 -20.81 1.57
N ALA A 168 -19.47 -21.56 1.72
CA ALA A 168 -20.54 -21.23 2.65
C ALA A 168 -20.08 -21.24 4.12
N THR A 169 -19.04 -22.01 4.44
CA THR A 169 -18.47 -22.10 5.80
C THR A 169 -17.22 -21.24 5.97
N HIS A 170 -16.83 -20.46 4.95
CA HIS A 170 -15.64 -19.62 5.04
C HIS A 170 -15.85 -18.47 6.03
N THR A 171 -14.82 -18.26 6.84
CA THR A 171 -14.73 -17.16 7.79
C THR A 171 -14.58 -15.83 7.02
N TYR A 172 -15.28 -14.79 7.46
CA TYR A 172 -15.17 -13.44 6.91
C TYR A 172 -14.65 -12.45 7.95
N ILE A 173 -14.02 -11.38 7.46
CA ILE A 173 -13.49 -10.30 8.28
C ILE A 173 -14.66 -9.45 8.78
N LEU A 174 -14.72 -9.23 10.10
CA LEU A 174 -15.72 -8.37 10.74
C LEU A 174 -15.19 -6.95 10.95
N SER A 175 -13.99 -6.84 11.51
CA SER A 175 -13.39 -5.55 11.85
C SER A 175 -11.88 -5.71 12.07
N CYS A 176 -11.18 -4.58 12.19
CA CYS A 176 -9.76 -4.51 12.48
C CYS A 176 -9.52 -3.89 13.85
N GLU A 177 -8.49 -4.35 14.55
CA GLU A 177 -8.11 -3.71 15.81
C GLU A 177 -7.58 -2.28 15.56
N PRO A 178 -8.00 -1.26 16.33
CA PRO A 178 -7.61 0.13 16.09
C PRO A 178 -6.10 0.42 16.23
N GLN A 179 -5.36 -0.49 16.87
CA GLN A 179 -3.94 -0.34 17.13
C GLN A 179 -3.12 -1.36 16.32
N LEU A 180 -2.17 -0.86 15.55
CA LEU A 180 -1.18 -1.65 14.81
C LEU A 180 0.08 -1.83 15.65
N MET A 181 0.68 -3.02 15.61
CA MET A 181 2.05 -3.22 16.07
C MET A 181 2.99 -3.12 14.88
N VAL A 182 3.96 -2.21 14.96
CA VAL A 182 4.98 -2.02 13.94
C VAL A 182 6.23 -2.80 14.34
N LEU A 183 6.75 -3.64 13.46
CA LEU A 183 8.00 -4.36 13.79
C LEU A 183 9.21 -3.45 13.53
N PRO A 184 10.21 -3.44 14.44
CA PRO A 184 11.43 -2.64 14.31
C PRO A 184 12.36 -3.21 13.23
N SER A 185 11.97 -3.02 11.97
CA SER A 185 12.69 -3.48 10.79
C SER A 185 12.83 -2.35 9.78
N LYS A 186 13.78 -2.48 8.83
CA LYS A 186 14.01 -1.51 7.75
C LYS A 186 12.75 -1.18 6.95
N GLN A 187 11.82 -2.14 6.83
CA GLN A 187 10.59 -2.00 6.08
C GLN A 187 9.37 -1.67 6.95
N LEU A 188 9.53 -1.54 8.27
CA LEU A 188 8.44 -1.23 9.22
C LEU A 188 7.14 -2.03 8.97
N PRO A 189 7.21 -3.37 8.78
CA PRO A 189 6.02 -4.15 8.49
C PRO A 189 5.08 -4.09 9.70
N LYS A 190 3.77 -4.08 9.43
CA LYS A 190 2.75 -3.86 10.46
C LYS A 190 1.97 -5.14 10.70
N ARG A 191 1.88 -5.54 11.97
CA ARG A 191 0.99 -6.59 12.42
C ARG A 191 -0.41 -5.99 12.57
N LEU A 192 -1.29 -6.38 11.66
CA LEU A 192 -2.71 -6.10 11.67
C LEU A 192 -3.42 -7.23 12.42
N VAL A 193 -4.40 -6.86 13.24
CA VAL A 193 -5.24 -7.82 13.97
C VAL A 193 -6.65 -7.71 13.41
N LEU A 194 -7.21 -8.84 12.98
CA LEU A 194 -8.53 -8.97 12.36
C LEU A 194 -9.45 -9.76 13.28
N HIS A 195 -10.64 -9.22 13.56
CA HIS A 195 -11.73 -9.94 14.20
C HIS A 195 -12.59 -10.58 13.12
N ALA A 196 -12.94 -11.84 13.30
CA ALA A 196 -13.54 -12.65 12.25
C ALA A 196 -14.85 -13.31 12.69
N SER A 197 -15.63 -13.79 11.72
CA SER A 197 -16.99 -14.28 11.93
C SER A 197 -17.11 -15.58 12.73
N ASP A 198 -16.00 -16.26 12.96
CA ASP A 198 -15.91 -17.48 13.76
C ASP A 198 -15.56 -17.18 15.23
N GLU A 199 -15.74 -15.92 15.65
CA GLU A 199 -15.44 -15.42 17.00
C GLU A 199 -13.95 -15.46 17.36
N ARG A 200 -13.07 -15.68 16.36
CA ARG A 200 -11.63 -15.69 16.53
C ARG A 200 -10.99 -14.40 16.05
N THR A 201 -9.76 -14.22 16.53
CA THR A 201 -8.91 -13.11 16.15
C THR A 201 -7.68 -13.63 15.43
N TYR A 202 -7.36 -13.03 14.30
CA TYR A 202 -6.25 -13.43 13.44
C TYR A 202 -5.22 -12.31 13.31
N MET A 203 -3.95 -12.65 13.44
CA MET A 203 -2.86 -11.70 13.32
C MET A 203 -2.15 -11.90 11.98
N TYR A 204 -2.12 -10.85 11.16
CA TYR A 204 -1.44 -10.84 9.87
C TYR A 204 -0.27 -9.86 9.90
N LEU A 205 0.86 -10.26 9.31
CA LEU A 205 1.98 -9.36 9.09
C LEU A 205 1.93 -8.81 7.67
N VAL A 206 1.66 -7.52 7.55
CA VAL A 206 1.63 -6.79 6.27
C VAL A 206 3.06 -6.35 5.94
N LYS A 207 3.59 -6.87 4.83
CA LYS A 207 4.97 -6.70 4.37
C LYS A 207 5.05 -5.97 3.04
#